data_AF-A0A9E0ND05-F1
#
_entry.id   AF-A0A9E0ND05-F1
#
_cell.length_a   1.000
_cell.length_b   1.000
_cell.length_c   1.000
_cell.angle_alpha   90.00
_cell.angle_beta   90.00
_cell.angle_gamma   90.00
#
_symmetry.space_group_name_H-M   'P 1'
#
loop_
_entity.id
_entity.type
_entity.pdbx_description
1 polymer ?
#
loop_
_entity_poly.entity_id
_entity_poly.type
_entity_poly.pdbx_seq_one_letter_code
_entity_poly.pdbx_strand_id
1 'polypeptide(L)'
;MTQCKPAFLVGSIAAALAACGVETDDRPPTFEVVFETIIKPGCARAGFCHSSSAAVEGLKLDVANSETRAAVKASICRLTDSCPGGEEPMPRDGRLSDADIALIEAWAASE
;
A
#
# COMPACT_ATOMS: atom_id res chain seq x y z
N MET A 1 -56.51 3.70 30.70
CA MET A 1 -57.08 2.39 30.31
C MET A 1 -56.36 2.04 29.01
N THR A 2 -55.38 1.14 28.88
CA THR A 2 -55.09 -0.16 29.52
C THR A 2 -53.60 -0.46 29.21
N GLN A 3 -52.70 -0.33 30.19
CA GLN A 3 -51.95 -1.39 30.89
C GLN A 3 -51.18 -2.40 30.01
N CYS A 4 -49.85 -2.36 30.19
CA CYS A 4 -48.84 -3.32 29.75
C CYS A 4 -49.07 -4.74 30.29
N LYS A 5 -48.58 -5.75 29.57
CA LYS A 5 -48.33 -7.08 30.15
C LYS A 5 -46.90 -7.53 29.85
N PRO A 6 -46.07 -7.81 30.87
CA PRO A 6 -44.72 -8.32 30.70
C PRO A 6 -44.76 -9.84 30.54
N ALA A 7 -44.10 -10.36 29.51
CA ALA A 7 -43.73 -11.77 29.44
C ALA A 7 -42.22 -11.85 29.52
N PHE A 8 -41.80 -12.65 30.49
CA PHE A 8 -40.47 -12.84 31.03
C PHE A 8 -39.67 -13.83 30.16
N LEU A 9 -38.35 -13.83 30.36
CA LEU A 9 -37.34 -14.85 30.07
C LEU A 9 -36.64 -14.89 28.69
N VAL A 10 -35.37 -14.44 28.75
CA VAL A 10 -34.14 -15.17 28.40
C VAL A 10 -33.93 -15.54 26.93
N GLY A 11 -32.87 -14.97 26.34
CA GLY A 11 -32.23 -15.54 25.16
C GLY A 11 -31.32 -14.57 24.43
N SER A 12 -30.04 -14.57 24.81
CA SER A 12 -28.89 -14.21 23.97
C SER A 12 -28.82 -12.78 23.42
N ILE A 13 -28.09 -11.92 24.14
CA ILE A 13 -27.36 -10.81 23.50
C ILE A 13 -26.31 -11.47 22.60
N ALA A 14 -26.63 -11.61 21.31
CA ALA A 14 -25.66 -11.92 20.29
C ALA A 14 -24.68 -10.74 20.24
N ALA A 15 -23.53 -10.90 20.89
CA ALA A 15 -22.37 -10.06 20.65
C ALA A 15 -21.92 -10.34 19.20
N ALA A 16 -22.47 -9.58 18.26
CA ALA A 16 -21.84 -9.37 16.98
C ALA A 16 -20.53 -8.63 17.23
N LEU A 17 -19.48 -9.38 17.58
CA LEU A 17 -18.11 -8.94 17.38
C LEU A 17 -18.03 -8.66 15.88
N ALA A 18 -18.12 -7.38 15.53
CA ALA A 18 -17.68 -6.90 14.25
C ALA A 18 -16.23 -7.39 14.11
N ALA A 19 -16.05 -8.50 13.40
CA ALA A 19 -14.78 -8.81 12.79
C ALA A 19 -14.55 -7.68 11.81
N CYS A 20 -13.85 -6.63 12.26
CA CYS A 20 -13.11 -5.77 11.36
C CYS A 20 -12.17 -6.72 10.62
N GLY A 21 -12.60 -7.20 9.46
CA GLY A 21 -11.79 -8.01 8.58
C GLY A 21 -10.59 -7.16 8.25
N VAL A 22 -9.46 -7.47 8.87
CA VAL A 22 -8.17 -7.06 8.33
C VAL A 22 -8.11 -7.82 7.01
N GLU A 23 -8.46 -7.16 5.91
CA GLU A 23 -8.24 -7.74 4.59
C GLU A 23 -6.73 -7.90 4.47
N THR A 24 -6.27 -9.15 4.60
CA THR A 24 -4.87 -9.49 4.36
C THR A 24 -4.60 -9.24 2.89
N ASP A 25 -3.53 -8.52 2.60
CA ASP A 25 -3.03 -8.41 1.25
C ASP A 25 -2.35 -9.73 0.86
N ASP A 26 -3.03 -10.53 0.02
CA ASP A 26 -2.55 -11.83 -0.44
C ASP A 26 -1.59 -11.73 -1.65
N ARG A 27 -1.22 -10.51 -2.08
CA ARG A 27 -0.29 -10.32 -3.19
C ARG A 27 1.10 -10.91 -2.83
N PRO A 28 1.74 -11.67 -3.74
CA PRO A 28 3.08 -12.17 -3.50
C PRO A 28 4.08 -11.01 -3.33
N PRO A 29 4.96 -11.04 -2.31
CA PRO A 29 5.94 -9.99 -2.06
C PRO A 29 7.15 -10.13 -3.01
N THR A 30 6.92 -10.03 -4.32
CA THR A 30 7.97 -10.06 -5.34
C THR A 30 8.08 -8.71 -6.04
N PHE A 31 9.26 -8.41 -6.58
CA PHE A 31 9.49 -7.19 -7.35
C PHE A 31 8.54 -7.07 -8.53
N GLU A 32 8.25 -8.17 -9.23
CA GLU A 32 7.38 -8.16 -10.41
C GLU A 32 5.96 -7.72 -10.04
N VAL A 33 5.45 -8.14 -8.88
CA VAL A 33 4.14 -7.73 -8.36
C VAL A 33 4.17 -6.28 -7.92
N VAL A 34 5.17 -5.87 -7.13
CA VAL A 34 5.35 -4.47 -6.70
C VAL A 34 5.45 -3.54 -7.92
N PHE A 35 6.22 -3.95 -8.93
CA PHE A 35 6.44 -3.18 -10.14
C PHE A 35 5.15 -3.01 -10.95
N GLU A 36 4.48 -4.10 -11.31
CA GLU A 36 3.31 -4.02 -12.19
C GLU A 36 2.08 -3.43 -11.49
N THR A 37 1.95 -3.59 -10.16
CA THR A 37 0.76 -3.12 -9.43
C THR A 37 0.91 -1.74 -8.78
N ILE A 38 2.13 -1.31 -8.46
CA ILE A 38 2.36 -0.05 -7.73
C ILE A 38 3.25 0.90 -8.54
N ILE A 39 4.49 0.49 -8.84
CA ILE A 39 5.51 1.39 -9.39
C ILE A 39 5.16 1.86 -10.80
N LYS A 40 4.84 0.93 -11.70
CA LYS A 40 4.54 1.24 -13.09
C LYS A 40 3.28 2.09 -13.26
N PRO A 41 2.12 1.76 -12.66
CA PRO A 41 0.91 2.57 -12.81
C PRO A 41 0.98 3.92 -12.07
N GLY A 42 1.61 3.97 -10.89
CA GLY A 42 1.62 5.16 -10.03
C GLY A 42 2.79 6.12 -10.27
N CYS A 43 3.96 5.59 -10.63
CA CYS A 43 5.21 6.37 -10.68
C CYS A 43 5.77 6.50 -12.10
N ALA A 44 5.62 5.46 -12.92
CA ALA A 44 6.31 5.34 -14.21
C ALA A 44 5.39 5.32 -15.44
N ARG A 45 4.11 5.69 -15.29
CA ARG A 45 3.19 5.79 -16.44
C ARG A 45 3.78 6.75 -17.49
N ALA A 46 3.63 6.43 -18.76
CA ALA A 46 4.20 7.21 -19.85
C ALA A 46 3.85 8.71 -19.74
N GLY A 47 4.85 9.59 -19.73
CA GLY A 47 4.66 11.03 -19.60
C GLY A 47 4.50 11.55 -18.16
N PHE A 48 4.66 10.69 -17.16
CA PHE A 48 4.69 11.06 -15.74
C PHE A 48 6.10 11.06 -15.17
N CYS A 49 6.25 11.32 -13.88
CA CYS A 49 7.52 11.68 -13.22
C CYS A 49 8.68 10.71 -13.48
N HIS A 50 8.49 9.40 -13.32
CA HIS A 50 9.58 8.42 -13.44
C HIS A 50 9.48 7.54 -14.68
N SER A 51 8.90 8.05 -15.76
CA SER A 51 8.90 7.39 -17.07
C SER A 51 10.17 7.71 -17.88
N SER A 52 10.47 6.93 -18.92
CA SER A 52 11.61 7.18 -19.81
C SER A 52 11.62 8.57 -20.46
N SER A 53 10.45 9.21 -20.59
CA SER A 53 10.32 10.55 -21.20
C SER A 53 10.43 11.72 -20.23
N ALA A 54 10.28 11.52 -18.92
CA ALA A 54 10.41 12.60 -17.91
C ALA A 54 11.64 12.41 -17.02
N ALA A 55 11.87 11.19 -16.54
CA ALA A 55 13.00 10.81 -15.69
C ALA A 55 13.34 11.82 -14.59
N VAL A 56 12.35 12.23 -13.78
CA VAL A 56 12.53 13.12 -12.63
C VAL A 56 13.61 12.54 -11.71
N GLU A 57 14.55 13.39 -11.30
CA GLU A 57 15.75 13.01 -10.53
C GLU A 57 16.63 11.95 -11.23
N GLY A 58 16.52 11.83 -12.56
CA GLY A 58 17.26 10.86 -13.36
C GLY A 58 16.73 9.43 -13.29
N LEU A 59 15.62 9.19 -12.59
CA LEU A 59 15.06 7.86 -12.38
C LEU A 59 14.06 7.47 -13.47
N LYS A 60 14.34 6.35 -14.16
CA LYS A 60 13.45 5.70 -15.12
C LYS A 60 12.99 4.38 -14.54
N LEU A 61 11.70 4.27 -14.29
CA LEU A 61 11.08 3.14 -13.59
C LEU A 61 10.02 2.46 -14.48
N ASP A 62 10.04 2.65 -15.79
CA ASP A 62 9.04 2.14 -16.73
C ASP A 62 9.42 0.77 -17.34
N VAL A 63 10.57 0.22 -16.95
CA VAL A 63 11.06 -1.11 -17.35
C VAL A 63 11.36 -1.97 -16.12
N ALA A 64 10.85 -3.20 -16.08
CA ALA A 64 11.17 -4.16 -15.03
C ALA A 64 12.55 -4.78 -15.26
N ASN A 65 13.59 -4.20 -14.66
CA ASN A 65 14.96 -4.70 -14.71
C ASN A 65 15.68 -4.53 -13.36
N SER A 66 16.94 -4.97 -13.28
CA SER A 66 17.75 -4.87 -12.05
C SER A 66 18.03 -3.43 -11.62
N GLU A 67 18.14 -2.49 -12.56
CA GLU A 67 18.38 -1.08 -12.28
C GLU A 67 17.15 -0.44 -11.61
N THR A 68 15.96 -0.66 -12.18
CA THR A 68 14.68 -0.26 -11.58
C THR A 68 14.50 -0.90 -10.22
N ARG A 69 14.80 -2.19 -10.08
CA ARG A 69 14.72 -2.89 -8.79
C ARG A 69 15.57 -2.20 -7.72
N ALA A 70 16.82 -1.91 -8.04
CA ALA A 70 17.74 -1.22 -7.15
C ALA A 70 17.26 0.20 -6.83
N ALA A 71 16.78 0.94 -7.83
CA ALA A 71 16.26 2.30 -7.65
C ALA A 71 15.03 2.35 -6.74
N VAL A 72 14.08 1.42 -6.91
CA VAL A 72 12.90 1.31 -6.03
C VAL A 72 13.35 0.98 -4.60
N LYS A 73 14.26 0.01 -4.41
CA LYS A 73 14.81 -0.31 -3.08
C LYS A 73 15.47 0.89 -2.40
N ALA A 74 16.30 1.63 -3.13
CA ALA A 74 16.94 2.82 -2.61
C ALA A 74 15.94 3.92 -2.22
N SER A 75 14.75 3.90 -2.81
CA SER A 75 13.70 4.90 -2.59
C SER A 75 12.65 4.46 -1.55
N ILE A 76 12.78 3.27 -0.93
CA ILE A 76 11.75 2.72 -0.02
C ILE A 76 11.40 3.69 1.09
N CYS A 77 12.38 4.35 1.72
CA CYS A 77 12.06 5.26 2.81
C CYS A 77 11.15 6.42 2.35
N ARG A 78 11.29 6.86 1.08
CA ARG A 78 10.45 7.92 0.52
C ARG A 78 9.05 7.39 0.18
N LEU A 79 8.96 6.15 -0.29
CA LEU A 79 7.69 5.47 -0.58
C LEU A 79 6.86 5.18 0.68
N THR A 80 7.53 4.94 1.80
CA THR A 80 6.89 4.59 3.08
C THR A 80 6.85 5.73 4.10
N ASP A 81 7.29 6.94 3.71
CA ASP A 81 7.37 8.13 4.58
C ASP A 81 8.18 7.88 5.88
N SER A 82 9.32 7.20 5.74
CA SER A 82 10.18 6.76 6.86
C SER A 82 11.62 7.28 6.75
N CYS A 83 11.90 8.25 5.87
CA CYS A 83 13.26 8.74 5.68
C CYS A 83 13.79 9.51 6.90
N PRO A 84 14.96 9.15 7.44
CA PRO A 84 15.54 9.82 8.61
C PRO A 84 16.04 11.25 8.31
N GLY A 85 16.23 11.59 7.04
CA GLY A 85 16.74 12.89 6.58
C GLY A 85 15.67 13.93 6.25
N GLY A 86 14.38 13.61 6.41
CA GLY A 86 13.28 14.51 6.03
C GLY A 86 13.17 14.76 4.51
N GLU A 87 13.61 13.79 3.71
CA GLU A 87 13.41 13.80 2.26
C GLU A 87 11.91 13.87 1.93
N GLU A 88 11.56 14.56 0.84
CA GLU A 88 10.16 14.68 0.42
C GLU A 88 9.59 13.27 0.11
N PRO A 89 8.48 12.88 0.76
CA PRO A 89 7.88 11.57 0.53
C PRO A 89 7.39 11.46 -0.91
N MET A 90 7.40 10.23 -1.39
CA MET A 90 6.85 9.86 -2.68
C MET A 90 5.67 8.92 -2.45
N PRO A 91 4.59 9.02 -3.24
CA PRO A 91 4.33 10.04 -4.27
C PRO A 91 4.08 11.47 -3.74
N ARG A 92 4.38 12.50 -4.55
CA ARG A 92 4.14 13.92 -4.19
C ARG A 92 2.67 14.27 -4.02
N ASP A 93 1.79 13.57 -4.73
CA ASP A 93 0.35 13.78 -4.76
C ASP A 93 -0.40 13.02 -3.66
N GLY A 94 0.29 12.21 -2.86
CA GLY A 94 -0.27 11.55 -1.70
C GLY A 94 0.51 10.31 -1.30
N ARG A 95 0.24 9.84 -0.08
CA ARG A 95 0.81 8.59 0.44
C ARG A 95 0.20 7.38 -0.26
N LEU A 96 1.00 6.34 -0.47
CA LEU A 96 0.50 5.03 -0.88
C LEU A 96 -0.48 4.44 0.14
N SER A 97 -1.29 3.48 -0.30
CA SER A 97 -2.16 2.74 0.61
C SER A 97 -1.33 1.94 1.63
N ASP A 98 -1.88 1.67 2.80
CA ASP A 98 -1.20 0.84 3.82
C ASP A 98 -0.87 -0.56 3.28
N ALA A 99 -1.73 -1.13 2.44
CA ALA A 99 -1.50 -2.42 1.79
C ALA A 99 -0.32 -2.37 0.81
N ASP A 100 -0.23 -1.33 -0.02
CA ASP A 100 0.89 -1.17 -0.96
C ASP A 100 2.23 -0.94 -0.23
N ILE A 101 2.21 -0.17 0.86
CA ILE A 101 3.38 0.03 1.72
C ILE A 101 3.83 -1.30 2.32
N ALA A 102 2.89 -2.03 2.93
CA ALA A 102 3.20 -3.34 3.53
C ALA A 102 3.74 -4.33 2.49
N LEU A 103 3.20 -4.33 1.26
CA LEU A 103 3.71 -5.17 0.18
C LEU A 103 5.13 -4.79 -0.25
N ILE A 104 5.42 -3.48 -0.39
CA ILE A 104 6.76 -2.99 -0.71
C ILE A 104 7.77 -3.37 0.37
N GLU A 105 7.40 -3.20 1.65
CA GLU A 105 8.25 -3.56 2.78
C GLU A 105 8.49 -5.07 2.87
N ALA A 106 7.45 -5.88 2.67
CA ALA A 106 7.55 -7.33 2.66
C ALA A 106 8.46 -7.84 1.53
N TRP A 107 8.33 -7.27 0.33
CA TRP A 107 9.23 -7.59 -0.78
C TRP A 107 10.67 -7.20 -0.43
N ALA A 108 10.89 -5.98 0.08
CA ALA A 108 12.22 -5.49 0.40
C ALA A 108 12.95 -6.33 1.46
N ALA A 109 12.21 -6.85 2.44
CA ALA A 109 12.74 -7.72 3.49
C ALA A 109 13.05 -9.16 3.01
N SER A 110 12.51 -9.59 1.87
CA SER A 110 12.68 -10.94 1.32
C SER A 110 13.95 -11.15 0.48
N GLU A 111 14.73 -10.08 0.27
CA GLU A 111 15.91 -10.03 -0.59
C GLU A 111 17.14 -9.45 0.12
#